data_AF-A0A8H7TJ59-F1
#
_entry.id   AF-A0A8H7TJ59-F1
#
_cell.length_a   1.000
_cell.length_b   1.000
_cell.length_c   1.000
_cell.angle_alpha   90.00
_cell.angle_beta   90.00
_cell.angle_gamma   90.00
#
_symmetry.space_group_name_H-M   'P 1'
#
loop_
_entity.id
_entity.type
_entity.pdbx_description
1 polymer ?
#
loop_
_entity_poly.entity_id
_entity_poly.type
_entity_poly.pdbx_seq_one_letter_code
_entity_poly.pdbx_strand_id
1 'polypeptide(L)'
;MIKDRQFSATVPQVWSVVILCLRCPLERWEDYGAWFALIQSAFNSSDTRTKIEANYAWSRYIYLSLHDNRATPKLLGTLCQPLLSQIRRKATTKQLEENVKLRKTVISVFCTLCYYGLRPGHDRIAPTEMFWDSALHPFISQLAGLDGTREVRPDDLLQASRILIGLLDVSTPVVWREDRIMDLPPVKPDELPSIDSKWIRKNSDRIFRLVGPLLEKKLLDMANMESLPYRLWQALVGSIAAASAKDIKVSEDTAKFMASALGLISRIWSRGCLEGDDILVSRFYPSVLNLLKTLINGLGHLPFTEKRLSMTVANTFEPIATPSQRSDRSEKSKGLVRNSLLHLFSILSAVPAGASDDQHLADFFLSAFSLFLVGKPDKFRTDLTRELLQLLPSNSLSPFAPWLLGAQSLHSSYTERAAAGPLAQTKSLGQNIAKLCPTWSLGSHHTPISLLSTG
;
A
#
# COMPACT_ATOMS: atom_id res chain seq x y z
N MET A 1 -42.08 -23.12 7.99
CA MET A 1 -40.76 -23.43 7.39
C MET A 1 -39.61 -22.72 8.09
N ILE A 2 -39.55 -21.37 8.16
CA ILE A 2 -38.35 -20.70 8.72
C ILE A 2 -38.10 -20.96 10.22
N LYS A 3 -39.17 -21.22 11.00
CA LYS A 3 -39.09 -21.59 12.42
C LYS A 3 -38.71 -23.07 12.63
N ASP A 4 -38.80 -23.88 11.58
CA ASP A 4 -38.47 -25.30 11.63
C ASP A 4 -37.01 -25.48 11.22
N ARG A 5 -36.17 -25.96 12.15
CA ARG A 5 -34.73 -26.11 11.93
C ARG A 5 -34.42 -26.97 10.69
N GLN A 6 -35.23 -27.97 10.39
CA GLN A 6 -34.98 -28.89 9.26
C GLN A 6 -35.17 -28.20 7.90
N PHE A 7 -36.17 -27.31 7.79
CA PHE A 7 -36.52 -26.64 6.53
C PHE A 7 -36.10 -25.17 6.47
N SER A 8 -35.56 -24.64 7.58
CA SER A 8 -35.20 -23.23 7.70
C SER A 8 -34.21 -22.76 6.63
N ALA A 9 -33.24 -23.59 6.26
CA ALA A 9 -32.28 -23.31 5.20
C ALA A 9 -32.88 -23.31 3.78
N THR A 10 -34.00 -24.01 3.56
CA THR A 10 -34.69 -24.03 2.25
C THR A 10 -35.38 -22.71 1.95
N VAL A 11 -35.80 -21.96 2.99
CA VAL A 11 -36.48 -20.67 2.83
C VAL A 11 -35.62 -19.66 2.05
N PRO A 12 -34.36 -19.33 2.44
CA PRO A 12 -33.52 -18.44 1.66
C PRO A 12 -33.16 -19.00 0.27
N GLN A 13 -33.12 -20.32 0.07
CA GLN A 13 -32.89 -20.91 -1.25
C GLN A 13 -34.04 -20.58 -2.21
N VAL A 14 -35.27 -20.88 -1.80
CA VAL A 14 -36.49 -20.54 -2.57
C VAL A 14 -36.57 -19.03 -2.78
N TRP A 15 -36.29 -18.26 -1.73
CA TRP A 15 -36.26 -16.80 -1.79
C TRP A 15 -35.36 -16.29 -2.91
N SER A 16 -34.15 -16.87 -3.03
CA SER A 16 -33.16 -16.47 -4.01
C SER A 16 -33.56 -16.79 -5.45
N VAL A 17 -34.22 -17.92 -5.67
CA VAL A 17 -34.70 -18.33 -7.00
C VAL A 17 -35.81 -17.40 -7.47
N VAL A 18 -36.79 -17.12 -6.61
CA VAL A 18 -37.90 -16.21 -6.93
C VAL A 18 -37.38 -14.83 -7.27
N ILE A 19 -36.42 -14.29 -6.49
CA ILE A 19 -35.80 -12.98 -6.79
C ILE A 19 -35.17 -12.96 -8.18
N LEU A 20 -34.40 -13.98 -8.56
CA LEU A 20 -33.81 -14.06 -9.90
C LEU A 20 -34.87 -14.19 -11.02
N CYS A 21 -36.01 -14.82 -10.72
CA CYS A 21 -37.11 -15.00 -11.68
C CYS A 21 -37.97 -13.73 -11.86
N LEU A 22 -38.11 -12.89 -10.83
CA LEU A 22 -39.03 -11.75 -10.85
C LEU A 22 -38.66 -10.71 -11.93
N ARG A 23 -37.37 -10.53 -12.24
CA ARG A 23 -36.85 -9.63 -13.31
C ARG A 23 -37.57 -8.27 -13.39
N CYS A 24 -38.01 -7.74 -12.24
CA CYS A 24 -38.75 -6.49 -12.13
C CYS A 24 -38.07 -5.59 -11.10
N PRO A 25 -38.23 -4.25 -11.21
CA PRO A 25 -37.75 -3.35 -10.18
C PRO A 25 -38.43 -3.68 -8.84
N LEU A 26 -37.64 -4.19 -7.88
CA LEU A 26 -38.16 -4.74 -6.63
C LEU A 26 -38.97 -3.72 -5.81
N GLU A 27 -38.68 -2.43 -5.98
CA GLU A 27 -39.42 -1.32 -5.36
C GLU A 27 -40.90 -1.26 -5.78
N ARG A 28 -41.25 -1.86 -6.93
CA ARG A 28 -42.62 -1.89 -7.45
C ARG A 28 -43.39 -3.13 -7.03
N TRP A 29 -42.75 -4.08 -6.35
CA TRP A 29 -43.41 -5.30 -5.93
C TRP A 29 -44.12 -5.08 -4.59
N GLU A 30 -45.45 -5.19 -4.59
CA GLU A 30 -46.32 -4.92 -3.43
C GLU A 30 -45.94 -5.75 -2.19
N ASP A 31 -45.57 -7.02 -2.40
CA ASP A 31 -45.17 -7.92 -1.32
C ASP A 31 -43.69 -7.83 -0.95
N TYR A 32 -42.93 -6.90 -1.53
CA TYR A 32 -41.48 -6.80 -1.32
C TYR A 32 -41.13 -6.68 0.17
N GLY A 33 -41.89 -5.90 0.94
CA GLY A 33 -41.66 -5.75 2.39
C GLY A 33 -41.82 -7.07 3.15
N ALA A 34 -42.89 -7.82 2.89
CA ALA A 34 -43.13 -9.13 3.50
C ALA A 34 -42.08 -10.16 3.05
N TRP A 35 -41.71 -10.14 1.77
CA TRP A 35 -40.67 -10.99 1.22
C TRP A 35 -39.30 -10.69 1.83
N PHE A 36 -38.97 -9.42 2.02
CA PHE A 36 -37.72 -8.99 2.63
C PHE A 36 -37.63 -9.40 4.11
N ALA A 37 -38.74 -9.39 4.85
CA ALA A 37 -38.79 -9.85 6.24
C ALA A 37 -38.39 -11.34 6.40
N LEU A 38 -38.63 -12.17 5.37
CA LEU A 38 -38.21 -13.57 5.37
C LEU A 38 -36.68 -13.69 5.36
N ILE A 39 -35.99 -12.94 4.50
CA ILE A 39 -34.53 -12.99 4.43
C ILE A 39 -33.89 -12.37 5.67
N GLN A 40 -34.46 -11.29 6.21
CA GLN A 40 -34.02 -10.72 7.50
C GLN A 40 -34.13 -11.73 8.64
N SER A 41 -35.20 -12.50 8.69
CA SER A 41 -35.38 -13.57 9.68
C SER A 41 -34.32 -14.67 9.52
N ALA A 42 -33.99 -15.04 8.27
CA ALA A 42 -32.96 -16.05 7.99
C ALA A 42 -31.55 -15.57 8.42
N PHE A 43 -31.21 -14.29 8.21
CA PHE A 43 -29.96 -13.68 8.70
C PHE A 43 -29.81 -13.70 10.22
N ASN A 44 -30.93 -13.68 10.94
CA ASN A 44 -31.00 -13.68 12.40
C ASN A 44 -31.26 -15.07 12.99
N SER A 45 -31.36 -16.11 12.16
CA SER A 45 -31.56 -17.50 12.60
C SER A 45 -30.44 -17.97 13.55
N SER A 46 -30.76 -18.80 14.53
CA SER A 46 -29.73 -19.46 15.36
C SER A 46 -28.95 -20.53 14.58
N ASP A 47 -29.51 -21.06 13.49
CA ASP A 47 -28.90 -22.06 12.63
C ASP A 47 -27.91 -21.45 11.63
N THR A 48 -26.64 -21.86 11.70
CA THR A 48 -25.57 -21.36 10.83
C THR A 48 -25.81 -21.71 9.37
N ARG A 49 -26.38 -22.87 9.06
CA ARG A 49 -26.68 -23.26 7.68
C ARG A 49 -27.68 -22.29 7.05
N THR A 50 -28.75 -21.96 7.76
CA THR A 50 -29.73 -20.95 7.35
C THR A 50 -29.10 -19.59 7.10
N LYS A 51 -28.17 -19.14 7.97
CA LYS A 51 -27.43 -17.88 7.77
C LYS A 51 -26.54 -17.87 6.53
N ILE A 52 -25.93 -19.01 6.20
CA ILE A 52 -25.09 -19.17 5.00
C ILE A 52 -25.96 -19.11 3.74
N GLU A 53 -27.06 -19.86 3.70
CA GLU A 53 -27.99 -19.81 2.57
C GLU A 53 -28.62 -18.41 2.42
N ALA A 54 -28.90 -17.72 3.52
CA ALA A 54 -29.35 -16.32 3.49
C ALA A 54 -28.34 -15.38 2.83
N ASN A 55 -27.04 -15.61 3.06
CA ASN A 55 -25.97 -14.87 2.39
C ASN A 55 -25.89 -15.17 0.88
N TYR A 56 -26.06 -16.43 0.48
CA TYR A 56 -26.14 -16.80 -0.94
C TYR A 56 -27.38 -16.24 -1.65
N ALA A 57 -28.47 -16.09 -0.92
CA ALA A 57 -29.65 -15.40 -1.42
C ALA A 57 -29.39 -13.90 -1.57
N TRP A 58 -28.71 -13.29 -0.60
CA TRP A 58 -28.33 -11.88 -0.64
C TRP A 58 -27.37 -11.54 -1.78
N SER A 59 -26.44 -12.42 -2.15
CA SER A 59 -25.56 -12.19 -3.31
C SER A 59 -26.34 -12.08 -4.61
N ARG A 60 -27.43 -12.85 -4.76
CA ARG A 60 -28.34 -12.76 -5.92
C ARG A 60 -29.20 -11.51 -5.89
N TYR A 61 -29.62 -11.07 -4.70
CA TYR A 61 -30.29 -9.79 -4.52
C TYR A 61 -29.38 -8.61 -4.86
N ILE A 62 -28.10 -8.66 -4.48
CA ILE A 62 -27.08 -7.67 -4.88
C ILE A 62 -26.98 -7.58 -6.39
N TYR A 63 -26.84 -8.73 -7.07
CA TYR A 63 -26.79 -8.80 -8.53
C TYR A 63 -27.99 -8.10 -9.17
N LEU A 64 -29.22 -8.50 -8.79
CA LEU A 64 -30.43 -7.92 -9.36
C LEU A 64 -30.57 -6.41 -9.05
N SER A 65 -30.24 -6.02 -7.82
CA SER A 65 -30.31 -4.63 -7.38
C SER A 65 -29.39 -3.70 -8.17
N LEU A 66 -28.23 -4.20 -8.59
CA LEU A 66 -27.25 -3.45 -9.39
C LEU A 66 -27.51 -3.57 -10.89
N HIS A 67 -28.05 -4.69 -11.36
CA HIS A 67 -28.35 -4.89 -12.78
C HIS A 67 -29.40 -3.90 -13.29
N ASP A 68 -30.48 -3.70 -12.52
CA ASP A 68 -31.65 -2.92 -12.99
C ASP A 68 -31.65 -1.46 -12.54
N ASN A 69 -30.86 -1.09 -11.52
CA ASN A 69 -30.88 0.25 -10.94
C ASN A 69 -29.54 0.95 -11.06
N ARG A 70 -29.58 2.27 -11.32
CA ARG A 70 -28.41 3.12 -11.09
C ARG A 70 -28.02 3.03 -9.61
N ALA A 71 -26.76 2.71 -9.34
CA ALA A 71 -26.30 2.65 -7.96
C ALA A 71 -26.35 4.05 -7.34
N THR A 72 -26.91 4.11 -6.14
CA THR A 72 -26.89 5.30 -5.29
C THR A 72 -26.10 5.00 -4.01
N PRO A 73 -25.56 6.00 -3.32
CA PRO A 73 -24.89 5.79 -2.02
C PRO A 73 -25.81 5.09 -1.02
N LYS A 74 -27.11 5.44 -1.04
CA LYS A 74 -28.13 4.80 -0.19
C LYS A 74 -28.28 3.32 -0.52
N LEU A 75 -28.42 2.95 -1.79
CA LEU A 75 -28.53 1.56 -2.21
C LEU A 75 -27.29 0.76 -1.82
N LEU A 76 -26.09 1.28 -2.10
CA LEU A 76 -24.83 0.62 -1.73
C LEU A 76 -24.71 0.45 -0.21
N GLY A 77 -25.09 1.47 0.56
CA GLY A 77 -25.16 1.39 2.01
C GLY A 77 -26.12 0.30 2.49
N THR A 78 -27.33 0.21 1.90
CA THR A 78 -28.32 -0.83 2.21
C THR A 78 -27.81 -2.23 1.87
N LEU A 79 -27.13 -2.42 0.73
CA LEU A 79 -26.56 -3.71 0.33
C LEU A 79 -25.40 -4.14 1.22
N CYS A 80 -24.59 -3.19 1.70
CA CYS A 80 -23.42 -3.44 2.52
C CYS A 80 -23.76 -3.64 4.01
N GLN A 81 -24.83 -3.01 4.51
CA GLN A 81 -25.16 -3.00 5.94
C GLN A 81 -25.27 -4.40 6.58
N PRO A 82 -25.96 -5.40 5.98
CA PRO A 82 -26.06 -6.73 6.58
C PRO A 82 -24.67 -7.40 6.71
N LEU A 83 -23.81 -7.20 5.71
CA LEU A 83 -22.45 -7.74 5.68
C LEU A 83 -21.58 -7.11 6.78
N LEU A 84 -21.67 -5.79 6.93
CA LEU A 84 -21.03 -5.05 8.02
C LEU A 84 -21.51 -5.57 9.38
N SER A 85 -22.82 -5.73 9.57
CA SER A 85 -23.39 -6.26 10.81
C SER A 85 -22.83 -7.65 11.15
N GLN A 86 -22.74 -8.55 10.18
CA GLN A 86 -22.25 -9.91 10.40
C GLN A 86 -20.74 -9.96 10.69
N ILE A 87 -19.93 -9.09 10.08
CA ILE A 87 -18.48 -9.03 10.37
C ILE A 87 -18.19 -8.51 11.78
N ARG A 88 -19.03 -7.63 12.33
CA ARG A 88 -18.88 -7.13 13.72
C ARG A 88 -19.14 -8.20 14.77
N ARG A 89 -19.97 -9.21 14.46
CA ARG A 89 -20.40 -10.22 15.45
C ARG A 89 -19.21 -11.00 15.99
N LYS A 90 -19.07 -11.01 17.32
CA LYS A 90 -18.10 -11.84 18.04
C LYS A 90 -18.55 -13.30 18.03
N ALA A 91 -17.62 -14.23 17.82
CA ALA A 91 -17.89 -15.66 17.89
C ALA A 91 -17.73 -16.13 19.34
N THR A 92 -18.60 -17.05 19.78
CA THR A 92 -18.36 -17.82 21.01
C THR A 92 -17.43 -19.00 20.70
N THR A 93 -16.68 -19.48 21.68
CA THR A 93 -15.71 -20.60 21.51
C THR A 93 -16.37 -21.86 20.96
N LYS A 94 -17.64 -22.12 21.33
CA LYS A 94 -18.41 -23.29 20.87
C LYS A 94 -18.83 -23.22 19.39
N GLN A 95 -18.72 -22.06 18.74
CA GLN A 95 -19.20 -21.82 17.37
C GLN A 95 -18.08 -21.37 16.43
N LEU A 96 -16.82 -21.62 16.78
CA LEU A 96 -15.68 -21.04 16.08
C LEU A 96 -15.62 -21.46 14.61
N GLU A 97 -15.73 -22.77 14.32
CA GLU A 97 -15.67 -23.29 12.94
C GLU A 97 -16.83 -22.81 12.08
N GLU A 98 -18.05 -22.86 12.62
CA GLU A 98 -19.27 -22.36 11.99
C GLU A 98 -19.16 -20.86 11.69
N ASN A 99 -18.61 -20.08 12.63
CA ASN A 99 -18.37 -18.67 12.44
C ASN A 99 -17.32 -18.40 11.35
N VAL A 100 -16.25 -19.19 11.28
CA VAL A 100 -15.24 -19.08 10.21
C VAL A 100 -15.89 -19.34 8.85
N LYS A 101 -16.74 -20.36 8.71
CA LYS A 101 -17.49 -20.65 7.47
C LYS A 101 -18.43 -19.50 7.11
N LEU A 102 -19.19 -18.99 8.08
CA LEU A 102 -20.07 -17.84 7.87
C LEU A 102 -19.29 -16.60 7.43
N ARG A 103 -18.16 -16.28 8.09
CA ARG A 103 -17.32 -15.13 7.73
C ARG A 103 -16.75 -15.24 6.33
N LYS A 104 -16.24 -16.42 5.94
CA LYS A 104 -15.80 -16.67 4.55
C LYS A 104 -16.94 -16.40 3.56
N THR A 105 -18.14 -16.87 3.89
CA THR A 105 -19.34 -16.62 3.09
C THR A 105 -19.63 -15.12 2.95
N VAL A 106 -19.65 -14.37 4.06
CA VAL A 106 -19.89 -12.91 4.05
C VAL A 106 -18.86 -12.17 3.20
N ILE A 107 -17.58 -12.57 3.29
CA ILE A 107 -16.51 -12.01 2.44
C ILE A 107 -16.77 -12.30 0.96
N SER A 108 -17.16 -13.51 0.60
CA SER A 108 -17.51 -13.85 -0.80
C SER A 108 -18.74 -13.09 -1.31
N VAL A 109 -19.75 -12.86 -0.44
CA VAL A 109 -20.90 -12.02 -0.79
C VAL A 109 -20.47 -10.56 -1.01
N PHE A 110 -19.55 -10.05 -0.19
CA PHE A 110 -18.97 -8.73 -0.41
C PHE A 110 -18.13 -8.65 -1.70
N CYS A 111 -17.37 -9.71 -2.01
CA CYS A 111 -16.68 -9.81 -3.30
C CYS A 111 -17.68 -9.79 -4.46
N THR A 112 -18.86 -10.40 -4.29
CA THR A 112 -19.95 -10.32 -5.29
C THR A 112 -20.44 -8.88 -5.46
N LEU A 113 -20.59 -8.11 -4.37
CA LEU A 113 -20.89 -6.68 -4.44
C LEU A 113 -19.82 -5.89 -5.21
N CYS A 114 -18.54 -6.19 -4.98
CA CYS A 114 -17.44 -5.57 -5.73
C CYS A 114 -17.47 -5.96 -7.21
N TYR A 115 -17.69 -7.24 -7.51
CA TYR A 115 -17.67 -7.79 -8.86
C TYR A 115 -18.68 -7.13 -9.80
N TYR A 116 -19.91 -6.92 -9.31
CA TYR A 116 -20.97 -6.27 -10.08
C TYR A 116 -20.93 -4.74 -9.94
N GLY A 117 -20.58 -4.21 -8.77
CA GLY A 117 -20.49 -2.77 -8.53
C GLY A 117 -19.32 -2.09 -9.26
N LEU A 118 -18.25 -2.83 -9.55
CA LEU A 118 -17.06 -2.37 -10.26
C LEU A 118 -16.89 -3.03 -11.64
N ARG A 119 -18.00 -3.44 -12.26
CA ARG A 119 -18.01 -4.02 -13.62
C ARG A 119 -17.15 -3.21 -14.60
N PRO A 120 -16.25 -3.85 -15.38
CA PRO A 120 -15.49 -3.18 -16.43
C PRO A 120 -16.36 -2.65 -17.58
N GLY A 121 -15.89 -1.61 -18.29
CA GLY A 121 -16.55 -1.06 -19.48
C GLY A 121 -17.24 0.28 -19.26
N HIS A 122 -17.96 0.75 -20.29
CA HIS A 122 -18.63 2.07 -20.32
C HIS A 122 -20.00 2.08 -19.60
N ASP A 123 -20.64 0.92 -19.46
CA ASP A 123 -21.95 0.77 -18.81
C ASP A 123 -21.83 0.61 -17.29
N ARG A 124 -20.97 1.41 -16.65
CA ARG A 124 -20.80 1.33 -15.18
C ARG A 124 -22.05 1.81 -14.47
N ILE A 125 -22.55 0.95 -13.57
CA ILE A 125 -23.72 1.21 -12.74
C ILE A 125 -23.46 2.30 -11.69
N ALA A 126 -22.21 2.44 -11.23
CA ALA A 126 -21.75 3.44 -10.27
C ALA A 126 -20.41 4.06 -10.69
N PRO A 127 -20.17 5.36 -10.43
CA PRO A 127 -18.82 5.91 -10.40
C PRO A 127 -17.95 5.17 -9.36
N THR A 128 -16.68 4.89 -9.71
CA THR A 128 -15.77 4.14 -8.84
C THR A 128 -15.55 4.86 -7.50
N GLU A 129 -15.47 6.19 -7.48
CA GLU A 129 -15.39 7.00 -6.26
C GLU A 129 -16.57 6.74 -5.32
N MET A 130 -17.78 6.71 -5.87
CA MET A 130 -19.00 6.51 -5.09
C MET A 130 -19.03 5.12 -4.47
N PHE A 131 -18.70 4.09 -5.26
CA PHE A 131 -18.62 2.72 -4.76
C PHE A 131 -17.55 2.58 -3.68
N TRP A 132 -16.39 3.21 -3.91
CA TRP A 132 -15.28 3.20 -2.96
C TRP A 132 -15.71 3.76 -1.60
N ASP A 133 -16.34 4.93 -1.56
CA ASP A 133 -16.72 5.58 -0.31
C ASP A 133 -17.92 4.92 0.38
N SER A 134 -18.90 4.46 -0.40
CA SER A 134 -20.17 3.97 0.15
C SER A 134 -20.13 2.50 0.56
N ALA A 135 -19.27 1.69 -0.07
CA ALA A 135 -19.22 0.24 0.16
C ALA A 135 -17.82 -0.25 0.54
N LEU A 136 -16.80 0.04 -0.28
CA LEU A 136 -15.48 -0.58 -0.09
C LEU A 136 -14.75 -0.09 1.15
N HIS A 137 -14.64 1.22 1.33
CA HIS A 137 -13.93 1.79 2.46
C HIS A 137 -14.55 1.40 3.81
N PRO A 138 -15.87 1.51 4.05
CA PRO A 138 -16.48 1.06 5.30
C PRO A 138 -16.24 -0.43 5.58
N PHE A 139 -16.37 -1.28 4.57
CA PHE A 139 -16.24 -2.72 4.74
C PHE A 139 -14.80 -3.14 5.05
N ILE A 140 -13.83 -2.66 4.26
CA ILE A 140 -12.42 -2.98 4.47
C ILE A 140 -11.92 -2.40 5.80
N SER A 141 -12.31 -1.17 6.14
CA SER A 141 -11.93 -0.55 7.43
C SER A 141 -12.42 -1.38 8.60
N GLN A 142 -13.67 -1.86 8.55
CA GLN A 142 -14.23 -2.68 9.62
C GLN A 142 -13.65 -4.11 9.65
N LEU A 143 -13.41 -4.70 8.48
CA LEU A 143 -12.77 -6.02 8.38
C LEU A 143 -11.37 -5.97 8.99
N ALA A 144 -10.57 -4.98 8.63
CA ALA A 144 -9.20 -4.80 9.11
C ALA A 144 -9.08 -4.10 10.49
N GLY A 145 -10.21 -3.77 11.13
CA GLY A 145 -10.30 -3.01 12.39
C GLY A 145 -9.46 -1.73 12.35
N LEU A 146 -9.59 -0.97 11.26
CA LEU A 146 -9.01 0.37 11.09
C LEU A 146 -9.91 1.45 11.71
N ASP A 147 -11.19 1.15 11.88
CA ASP A 147 -12.18 2.07 12.47
C ASP A 147 -12.24 2.01 14.02
N GLY A 148 -11.41 1.18 14.65
CA GLY A 148 -11.37 0.99 16.10
C GLY A 148 -12.59 0.27 16.69
N THR A 149 -13.52 -0.20 15.85
CA THR A 149 -14.80 -0.76 16.33
C THR A 149 -14.70 -2.21 16.81
N ARG A 150 -13.58 -2.89 16.54
CA ARG A 150 -13.41 -4.32 16.81
C ARG A 150 -11.94 -4.73 16.92
N GLU A 151 -11.68 -5.74 17.76
CA GLU A 151 -10.40 -6.45 17.79
C GLU A 151 -10.13 -7.21 16.49
N VAL A 152 -8.95 -6.94 15.92
CA VAL A 152 -8.54 -7.48 14.62
C VAL A 152 -8.12 -8.94 14.77
N ARG A 153 -8.77 -9.84 14.03
CA ARG A 153 -8.30 -11.22 13.91
C ARG A 153 -7.13 -11.27 12.92
N PRO A 154 -6.09 -12.10 13.14
CA PRO A 154 -4.94 -12.20 12.22
C PRO A 154 -5.35 -12.44 10.75
N ASP A 155 -6.34 -13.29 10.52
CA ASP A 155 -6.84 -13.61 9.17
C ASP A 155 -7.60 -12.46 8.51
N ASP A 156 -8.23 -11.58 9.29
CA ASP A 156 -9.08 -10.51 8.73
C ASP A 156 -8.24 -9.50 7.93
N LEU A 157 -7.01 -9.19 8.38
CA LEU A 157 -6.06 -8.37 7.64
C LEU A 157 -5.63 -9.01 6.31
N LEU A 158 -5.44 -10.33 6.31
CA LEU A 158 -5.07 -11.07 5.11
C LEU A 158 -6.22 -11.09 4.11
N GLN A 159 -7.47 -11.23 4.57
CA GLN A 159 -8.64 -11.18 3.70
C GLN A 159 -8.87 -9.79 3.12
N ALA A 160 -8.71 -8.73 3.92
CA ALA A 160 -8.74 -7.35 3.43
C ALA A 160 -7.66 -7.14 2.34
N SER A 161 -6.45 -7.65 2.57
CA SER A 161 -5.37 -7.59 1.59
C SER A 161 -5.70 -8.32 0.29
N ARG A 162 -6.29 -9.52 0.36
CA ARG A 162 -6.71 -10.28 -0.84
C ARG A 162 -7.76 -9.55 -1.68
N ILE A 163 -8.75 -8.93 -1.04
CA ILE A 163 -9.77 -8.13 -1.75
C ILE A 163 -9.10 -6.96 -2.47
N LEU A 164 -8.23 -6.22 -1.78
CA LEU A 164 -7.53 -5.09 -2.37
C LEU A 164 -6.57 -5.54 -3.49
N ILE A 165 -5.88 -6.67 -3.35
CA ILE A 165 -5.04 -7.24 -4.43
C ILE A 165 -5.90 -7.49 -5.67
N GLY A 166 -7.04 -8.19 -5.54
CA GLY A 166 -7.91 -8.46 -6.69
C GLY A 166 -8.42 -7.20 -7.39
N LEU A 167 -8.61 -6.09 -6.66
CA LEU A 167 -9.04 -4.81 -7.22
C LEU A 167 -7.90 -3.95 -7.77
N LEU A 168 -6.65 -4.18 -7.37
CA LEU A 168 -5.49 -3.35 -7.73
C LEU A 168 -4.54 -4.05 -8.70
N ASP A 169 -4.58 -5.38 -8.81
CA ASP A 169 -3.67 -6.12 -9.68
C ASP A 169 -4.15 -6.06 -11.13
N VAL A 170 -3.51 -5.19 -11.91
CA VAL A 170 -3.73 -5.05 -13.35
C VAL A 170 -2.87 -6.02 -14.18
N SER A 171 -1.95 -6.75 -13.54
CA SER A 171 -1.02 -7.66 -14.23
C SER A 171 -1.64 -9.03 -14.47
N THR A 172 -2.63 -9.40 -13.66
CA THR A 172 -3.36 -10.67 -13.74
C THR A 172 -4.78 -10.41 -14.27
N PRO A 173 -4.98 -10.34 -15.60
CA PRO A 173 -6.29 -10.03 -16.16
C PRO A 173 -7.32 -11.11 -15.82
N VAL A 174 -8.46 -10.68 -15.28
CA VAL A 174 -9.59 -11.56 -14.94
C VAL A 174 -10.67 -11.42 -16.02
N VAL A 175 -11.17 -12.56 -16.51
CA VAL A 175 -12.31 -12.59 -17.45
C VAL A 175 -13.59 -12.33 -16.68
N TRP A 176 -14.21 -11.17 -16.95
CA TRP A 176 -15.48 -10.80 -16.34
C TRP A 176 -16.67 -11.41 -17.10
N ARG A 177 -17.65 -11.92 -16.35
CA ARG A 177 -18.83 -12.64 -16.85
C ARG A 177 -20.09 -12.16 -16.13
N GLU A 178 -21.08 -11.72 -16.89
CA GLU A 178 -22.38 -11.26 -16.35
C GLU A 178 -23.12 -12.40 -15.62
N ASP A 179 -23.01 -13.63 -16.12
CA ASP A 179 -23.71 -14.81 -15.62
C ASP A 179 -23.02 -15.49 -14.41
N ARG A 180 -21.90 -14.93 -13.92
CA ARG A 180 -21.12 -15.50 -12.79
C ARG A 180 -21.94 -15.70 -11.52
N ILE A 181 -23.07 -15.00 -11.36
CA ILE A 181 -23.97 -15.12 -10.21
C ILE A 181 -24.64 -16.50 -10.11
N MET A 182 -24.72 -17.23 -11.23
CA MET A 182 -25.32 -18.56 -11.30
C MET A 182 -24.41 -19.64 -10.70
N ASP A 183 -23.11 -19.38 -10.65
CA ASP A 183 -22.09 -20.34 -10.20
C ASP A 183 -21.95 -20.34 -8.67
N LEU A 184 -21.79 -21.53 -8.08
CA LEU A 184 -21.43 -21.72 -6.68
C LEU A 184 -19.98 -22.24 -6.57
N PRO A 185 -19.19 -21.77 -5.60
CA PRO A 185 -19.51 -20.78 -4.57
C PRO A 185 -19.56 -19.33 -5.12
N PRO A 186 -20.07 -18.36 -4.33
CA PRO A 186 -20.03 -16.94 -4.71
C PRO A 186 -18.61 -16.43 -4.96
N VAL A 187 -18.54 -15.26 -5.59
CA VAL A 187 -17.29 -14.66 -6.08
C VAL A 187 -16.21 -14.62 -5.00
N LYS A 188 -14.98 -14.99 -5.38
CA LYS A 188 -13.79 -14.91 -4.53
C LYS A 188 -12.95 -13.65 -4.83
N PRO A 189 -12.06 -13.24 -3.90
CA PRO A 189 -11.21 -12.06 -4.10
C PRO A 189 -10.36 -12.10 -5.38
N ASP A 190 -9.86 -13.27 -5.78
CA ASP A 190 -9.04 -13.50 -6.97
C ASP A 190 -9.83 -13.44 -8.29
N GLU A 191 -11.16 -13.41 -8.21
CA GLU A 191 -12.06 -13.24 -9.37
C GLU A 191 -12.50 -11.78 -9.54
N LEU A 192 -12.02 -10.85 -8.70
CA LEU A 192 -12.43 -9.45 -8.79
C LEU A 192 -11.82 -8.77 -10.02
N PRO A 193 -12.59 -7.96 -10.76
CA PRO A 193 -12.04 -7.16 -11.84
C PRO A 193 -11.16 -6.03 -11.28
N SER A 194 -10.00 -5.83 -11.88
CA SER A 194 -9.11 -4.72 -11.53
C SER A 194 -9.77 -3.37 -11.82
N ILE A 195 -9.61 -2.42 -10.90
CA ILE A 195 -9.99 -1.02 -11.14
C ILE A 195 -9.04 -0.41 -12.17
N ASP A 196 -9.54 0.54 -12.95
CA ASP A 196 -8.74 1.27 -13.94
C ASP A 196 -7.49 1.90 -13.30
N SER A 197 -6.33 1.63 -13.89
CA SER A 197 -5.04 2.06 -13.33
C SER A 197 -4.90 3.58 -13.28
N LYS A 198 -5.49 4.33 -14.23
CA LYS A 198 -5.46 5.80 -14.21
C LYS A 198 -6.32 6.33 -13.08
N TRP A 199 -7.45 5.68 -12.80
CA TRP A 199 -8.28 6.00 -11.65
C TRP A 199 -7.53 5.77 -10.33
N ILE A 200 -6.84 4.63 -10.19
CA ILE A 200 -6.02 4.31 -9.01
C ILE A 200 -4.93 5.38 -8.82
N ARG A 201 -4.23 5.76 -9.90
CA ARG A 201 -3.19 6.79 -9.86
C ARG A 201 -3.72 8.16 -9.45
N LYS A 202 -4.85 8.59 -10.02
CA LYS A 202 -5.48 9.89 -9.71
C LYS A 202 -5.98 9.97 -8.26
N ASN A 203 -6.40 8.84 -7.69
CA ASN A 203 -7.01 8.75 -6.36
C ASN A 203 -6.07 8.08 -5.33
N SER A 204 -4.75 8.23 -5.47
CA SER A 204 -3.79 7.51 -4.63
C SER A 204 -4.01 7.76 -3.13
N ASP A 205 -4.34 9.00 -2.73
CA ASP A 205 -4.60 9.35 -1.32
C ASP A 205 -5.70 8.47 -0.71
N ARG A 206 -6.77 8.24 -1.48
CA ARG A 206 -7.92 7.42 -1.10
C ARG A 206 -7.55 5.95 -1.00
N ILE A 207 -6.70 5.44 -1.89
CA ILE A 207 -6.18 4.08 -1.81
C ILE A 207 -5.31 3.89 -0.55
N PHE A 208 -4.44 4.86 -0.26
CA PHE A 208 -3.53 4.80 0.88
C PHE A 208 -4.24 4.81 2.23
N ARG A 209 -5.46 5.35 2.34
CA ARG A 209 -6.28 5.25 3.57
C ARG A 209 -6.60 3.81 3.97
N LEU A 210 -6.64 2.88 3.00
CA LEU A 210 -6.82 1.45 3.27
C LEU A 210 -5.49 0.69 3.22
N VAL A 211 -4.70 0.88 2.17
CA VAL A 211 -3.47 0.11 1.95
C VAL A 211 -2.37 0.49 2.95
N GLY A 212 -2.21 1.77 3.26
CA GLY A 212 -1.15 2.25 4.17
C GLY A 212 -1.21 1.58 5.54
N PRO A 213 -2.34 1.70 6.28
CA PRO A 213 -2.48 1.05 7.58
C PRO A 213 -2.34 -0.48 7.56
N LEU A 214 -2.76 -1.14 6.47
CA LEU A 214 -2.57 -2.58 6.31
C LEU A 214 -1.09 -2.95 6.20
N LEU A 215 -0.34 -2.23 5.36
CA LEU A 215 1.10 -2.44 5.22
C LEU A 215 1.85 -2.10 6.51
N GLU A 216 1.48 -1.03 7.22
CA GLU A 216 2.09 -0.69 8.51
C GLU A 216 1.89 -1.79 9.57
N LYS A 217 0.67 -2.37 9.64
CA LYS A 217 0.37 -3.47 10.58
C LYS A 217 1.07 -4.78 10.21
N LYS A 218 1.42 -4.97 8.94
CA LYS A 218 1.96 -6.23 8.38
C LYS A 218 3.32 -6.06 7.70
N LEU A 219 4.05 -5.02 8.09
CA LEU A 219 5.31 -4.64 7.45
C LEU A 219 6.32 -5.79 7.46
N LEU A 220 6.52 -6.42 8.62
CA LEU A 220 7.54 -7.46 8.79
C LEU A 220 7.30 -8.70 7.90
N ASP A 221 6.05 -8.93 7.48
CA ASP A 221 5.71 -10.01 6.55
C ASP A 221 6.25 -9.72 5.14
N MET A 222 6.51 -8.45 4.80
CA MET A 222 7.11 -8.05 3.52
C MET A 222 8.57 -8.50 3.34
N ALA A 223 9.26 -8.94 4.40
CA ALA A 223 10.55 -9.62 4.28
C ALA A 223 10.45 -10.86 3.37
N ASN A 224 9.30 -11.52 3.36
CA ASN A 224 8.98 -12.59 2.41
C ASN A 224 8.28 -12.02 1.17
N MET A 225 8.90 -12.18 -0.01
CA MET A 225 8.37 -11.72 -1.29
C MET A 225 7.13 -12.50 -1.76
N GLU A 226 6.82 -13.65 -1.17
CA GLU A 226 5.60 -14.41 -1.47
C GLU A 226 4.40 -13.99 -0.62
N SER A 227 4.64 -13.16 0.40
CA SER A 227 3.62 -12.72 1.37
C SER A 227 2.53 -11.87 0.74
N LEU A 228 1.34 -11.88 1.35
CA LEU A 228 0.22 -11.03 0.89
C LEU A 228 0.50 -9.53 1.01
N PRO A 229 1.13 -8.99 2.07
CA PRO A 229 1.50 -7.58 2.13
C PRO A 229 2.47 -7.16 1.02
N TYR A 230 3.44 -8.03 0.68
CA TYR A 230 4.33 -7.78 -0.46
C TYR A 230 3.54 -7.73 -1.77
N ARG A 231 2.68 -8.72 -2.03
CA ARG A 231 1.82 -8.74 -3.24
C ARG A 231 0.86 -7.55 -3.31
N LEU A 232 0.32 -7.10 -2.17
CA LEU A 232 -0.55 -5.92 -2.11
C LEU A 232 0.21 -4.66 -2.54
N TRP A 233 1.44 -4.49 -2.02
CA TRP A 233 2.29 -3.37 -2.44
C TRP A 233 2.67 -3.47 -3.92
N GLN A 234 3.00 -4.67 -4.40
CA GLN A 234 3.30 -4.92 -5.81
C GLN A 234 2.11 -4.61 -6.73
N ALA A 235 0.90 -5.03 -6.37
CA ALA A 235 -0.31 -4.74 -7.13
C ALA A 235 -0.57 -3.23 -7.23
N LEU A 236 -0.45 -2.51 -6.11
CA LEU A 236 -0.59 -1.05 -6.09
C LEU A 236 0.46 -0.36 -6.97
N VAL A 237 1.74 -0.65 -6.77
CA VAL A 237 2.83 -0.05 -7.55
C VAL A 237 2.71 -0.42 -9.04
N GLY A 238 2.37 -1.67 -9.35
CA GLY A 238 2.15 -2.15 -10.71
C GLY A 238 1.01 -1.40 -11.41
N SER A 239 -0.07 -1.11 -10.69
CA SER A 239 -1.15 -0.25 -11.18
C SER A 239 -0.67 1.16 -11.52
N ILE A 240 0.13 1.78 -10.64
CA ILE A 240 0.69 3.12 -10.93
C ILE A 240 1.63 3.07 -12.13
N ALA A 241 2.49 2.05 -12.21
CA ALA A 241 3.41 1.85 -13.33
C ALA A 241 2.65 1.70 -14.65
N ALA A 242 1.59 0.87 -14.69
CA ALA A 242 0.74 0.71 -15.87
C ALA A 242 0.07 2.02 -16.31
N ALA A 243 -0.38 2.84 -15.36
CA ALA A 243 -0.95 4.16 -15.66
C ALA A 243 0.09 5.15 -16.20
N SER A 244 1.34 5.02 -15.77
CA SER A 244 2.46 5.90 -16.12
C SER A 244 3.32 5.39 -17.29
N ALA A 245 3.02 4.23 -17.86
CA ALA A 245 3.84 3.60 -18.91
C ALA A 245 4.02 4.47 -20.18
N LYS A 246 3.10 5.41 -20.44
CA LYS A 246 3.13 6.32 -21.59
C LYS A 246 3.51 7.76 -21.22
N ASP A 247 3.86 8.01 -19.96
CA ASP A 247 4.23 9.35 -19.51
C ASP A 247 5.68 9.66 -19.95
N ILE A 248 5.86 10.71 -20.75
CA ILE A 248 7.21 11.20 -21.15
C ILE A 248 7.91 11.90 -19.97
N LYS A 249 7.12 12.52 -19.09
CA LYS A 249 7.56 13.23 -17.87
C LYS A 249 6.70 12.77 -16.70
N VAL A 250 7.24 12.84 -15.49
CA VAL A 250 6.49 12.47 -14.29
C VAL A 250 5.22 13.32 -14.17
N SER A 251 4.05 12.67 -14.20
CA SER A 251 2.76 13.35 -14.03
C SER A 251 2.54 13.83 -12.60
N GLU A 252 1.68 14.83 -12.42
CA GLU A 252 1.30 15.33 -11.08
C GLU A 252 0.69 14.23 -10.22
N ASP A 253 -0.14 13.36 -10.80
CA ASP A 253 -0.76 12.25 -10.07
C ASP A 253 0.28 11.19 -9.65
N THR A 254 1.30 10.93 -10.49
CA THR A 254 2.44 10.10 -10.06
C THR A 254 3.22 10.77 -8.92
N ALA A 255 3.40 12.08 -8.95
CA ALA A 255 4.04 12.81 -7.86
C ALA A 255 3.21 12.75 -6.56
N LYS A 256 1.88 12.83 -6.62
CA LYS A 256 0.98 12.65 -5.45
C LYS A 256 1.10 11.24 -4.87
N PHE A 257 1.19 10.22 -5.74
CA PHE A 257 1.46 8.86 -5.31
C PHE A 257 2.81 8.75 -4.61
N MET A 258 3.88 9.30 -5.19
CA MET A 258 5.22 9.31 -4.60
C MET A 258 5.24 9.99 -3.23
N ALA A 259 4.52 11.10 -3.09
CA ALA A 259 4.38 11.80 -1.82
C ALA A 259 3.70 10.92 -0.75
N SER A 260 2.63 10.22 -1.13
CA SER A 260 1.93 9.27 -0.24
C SER A 260 2.82 8.09 0.16
N ALA A 261 3.60 7.55 -0.80
CA ALA A 261 4.54 6.46 -0.58
C ALA A 261 5.69 6.86 0.36
N LEU A 262 6.29 8.04 0.16
CA LEU A 262 7.32 8.57 1.06
C LEU A 262 6.76 8.86 2.45
N GLY A 263 5.53 9.35 2.55
CA GLY A 263 4.85 9.52 3.83
C GLY A 263 4.69 8.19 4.58
N LEU A 264 4.33 7.13 3.87
CA LEU A 264 4.27 5.77 4.44
C LEU A 264 5.66 5.29 4.91
N ILE A 265 6.69 5.41 4.06
CA ILE A 265 8.07 5.02 4.39
C ILE A 265 8.56 5.80 5.62
N SER A 266 8.32 7.11 5.67
CA SER A 266 8.71 7.96 6.80
C SER A 266 8.03 7.51 8.09
N ARG A 267 6.71 7.25 8.09
CA ARG A 267 6.01 6.75 9.29
C ARG A 267 6.53 5.39 9.74
N ILE A 268 6.77 4.47 8.80
CA ILE A 268 7.35 3.15 9.08
C ILE A 268 8.72 3.32 9.74
N TRP A 269 9.57 4.15 9.16
CA TRP A 269 10.94 4.37 9.63
C TRP A 269 10.97 5.03 11.02
N SER A 270 10.15 6.06 11.22
CA SER A 270 10.04 6.75 12.51
C SER A 270 9.46 5.86 13.62
N ARG A 271 8.54 4.95 13.29
CA ARG A 271 8.04 3.96 14.25
C ARG A 271 9.09 2.91 14.59
N GLY A 272 9.94 2.56 13.62
CA GLY A 272 11.06 1.65 13.78
C GLY A 272 10.67 0.25 14.24
N CYS A 273 11.58 -0.40 14.97
CA CYS A 273 11.36 -1.68 15.62
C CYS A 273 10.98 -1.44 17.09
N LEU A 274 9.92 -2.07 17.58
CA LEU A 274 9.67 -2.07 19.01
C LEU A 274 10.78 -2.90 19.68
N GLU A 275 11.46 -2.31 20.66
CA GLU A 275 12.66 -2.87 21.30
C GLU A 275 12.38 -4.27 21.90
N GLY A 276 13.35 -5.18 21.77
CA GLY A 276 13.41 -6.42 22.55
C GLY A 276 13.20 -7.74 21.82
N ASP A 277 13.07 -7.77 20.48
CA ASP A 277 12.97 -9.02 19.71
C ASP A 277 13.86 -8.98 18.45
N ASP A 278 15.00 -9.67 18.52
CA ASP A 278 15.99 -9.80 17.44
C ASP A 278 15.37 -10.36 16.14
N ILE A 279 14.30 -11.16 16.25
CA ILE A 279 13.57 -11.68 15.09
C ILE A 279 12.82 -10.56 14.37
N LEU A 280 12.27 -9.58 15.10
CA LEU A 280 11.59 -8.44 14.49
C LEU A 280 12.59 -7.51 13.80
N VAL A 281 13.74 -7.27 14.44
CA VAL A 281 14.83 -6.44 13.88
C VAL A 281 15.38 -7.06 12.59
N SER A 282 15.66 -8.37 12.60
CA SER A 282 16.18 -9.07 11.41
C SER A 282 15.22 -9.06 10.22
N ARG A 283 13.91 -8.89 10.44
CA ARG A 283 12.89 -8.78 9.38
C ARG A 283 12.59 -7.35 8.96
N PHE A 284 12.87 -6.35 9.80
CA PHE A 284 12.53 -4.96 9.53
C PHE A 284 13.26 -4.41 8.31
N TYR A 285 14.60 -4.47 8.29
CA TYR A 285 15.38 -3.96 7.17
C TYR A 285 15.06 -4.64 5.84
N PRO A 286 14.97 -6.00 5.75
CA PRO A 286 14.51 -6.66 4.53
C PRO A 286 13.11 -6.23 4.08
N SER A 287 12.19 -5.99 5.02
CA SER A 287 10.83 -5.54 4.71
C SER A 287 10.81 -4.15 4.09
N VAL A 288 11.52 -3.19 4.69
CA VAL A 288 11.66 -1.83 4.16
C VAL A 288 12.39 -1.85 2.82
N LEU A 289 13.44 -2.67 2.69
CA LEU A 289 14.17 -2.80 1.44
C LEU A 289 13.29 -3.35 0.32
N ASN A 290 12.44 -4.35 0.60
CA ASN A 290 11.50 -4.90 -0.37
C ASN A 290 10.42 -3.87 -0.77
N LEU A 291 9.94 -3.05 0.17
CA LEU A 291 9.05 -1.91 -0.12
C LEU A 291 9.70 -0.94 -1.12
N LEU A 292 10.97 -0.58 -0.90
CA LEU A 292 11.75 0.31 -1.78
C LEU A 292 12.04 -0.32 -3.14
N LYS A 293 12.49 -1.58 -3.17
CA LYS A 293 12.77 -2.33 -4.40
C LYS A 293 11.54 -2.37 -5.29
N THR A 294 10.37 -2.71 -4.75
CA THR A 294 9.12 -2.76 -5.53
C THR A 294 8.78 -1.38 -6.11
N LEU A 295 8.92 -0.31 -5.31
CA LEU A 295 8.64 1.06 -5.75
C LEU A 295 9.57 1.51 -6.88
N ILE A 296 10.88 1.31 -6.71
CA ILE A 296 11.92 1.74 -7.65
C ILE A 296 11.87 0.91 -8.94
N ASN A 297 11.71 -0.42 -8.83
CA ASN A 297 11.63 -1.30 -10.00
C ASN A 297 10.35 -1.07 -10.80
N GLY A 298 9.23 -0.78 -10.13
CA GLY A 298 7.96 -0.54 -10.81
C GLY A 298 7.89 0.80 -11.51
N LEU A 299 8.36 1.88 -10.87
CA LEU A 299 8.22 3.25 -11.41
C LEU A 299 9.47 3.78 -12.11
N GLY A 300 10.61 3.10 -11.96
CA GLY A 300 11.91 3.59 -12.42
C GLY A 300 12.44 4.76 -11.60
N HIS A 301 13.52 5.39 -12.08
CA HIS A 301 14.26 6.42 -11.33
C HIS A 301 13.74 7.85 -11.56
N LEU A 302 12.98 8.10 -12.63
CA LEU A 302 12.52 9.45 -12.98
C LEU A 302 11.62 10.07 -11.89
N PRO A 303 10.63 9.36 -11.32
CA PRO A 303 9.80 9.89 -10.22
C PRO A 303 10.60 10.26 -8.96
N PHE A 304 11.82 9.73 -8.83
CA PHE A 304 12.69 10.04 -7.70
C PHE A 304 13.51 11.32 -7.88
N THR A 305 13.74 11.73 -9.13
CA THR A 305 14.73 12.78 -9.48
C THR A 305 14.11 14.01 -10.12
N GLU A 306 13.03 13.88 -10.91
CA GLU A 306 12.47 15.00 -11.69
C GLU A 306 11.60 15.95 -10.85
N LYS A 307 10.63 15.42 -10.10
CA LYS A 307 9.66 16.23 -9.36
C LYS A 307 10.14 16.53 -7.95
N ARG A 308 9.91 17.79 -7.55
CA ARG A 308 10.15 18.25 -6.18
C ARG A 308 8.88 18.13 -5.35
N LEU A 309 9.04 17.61 -4.15
CA LEU A 309 8.01 17.51 -3.14
C LEU A 309 8.35 18.46 -2.00
N SER A 310 7.34 19.09 -1.42
CA SER A 310 7.47 19.77 -0.14
C SER A 310 7.14 18.80 0.99
N MET A 311 8.02 18.71 1.98
CA MET A 311 7.77 17.99 3.23
C MET A 311 7.24 18.97 4.28
N THR A 312 6.03 18.75 4.78
CA THR A 312 5.44 19.55 5.86
C THR A 312 6.06 19.19 7.21
N VAL A 313 5.75 19.99 8.24
CA VAL A 313 6.21 19.77 9.62
C VAL A 313 5.72 18.43 10.20
N ALA A 314 4.66 17.83 9.64
CA ALA A 314 4.09 16.56 10.09
C ALA A 314 4.60 15.33 9.29
N ASN A 315 5.74 15.43 8.59
CA ASN A 315 6.25 14.40 7.67
C ASN A 315 5.22 13.96 6.61
N THR A 316 4.29 14.85 6.26
CA THR A 316 3.44 14.67 5.08
C THR A 316 4.12 15.31 3.88
N PHE A 317 4.04 14.65 2.74
CA PHE A 317 4.64 15.13 1.50
C PHE A 317 3.54 15.61 0.56
N GLU A 318 3.80 16.70 -0.15
CA GLU A 318 2.89 17.24 -1.15
C GLU A 318 3.69 17.63 -2.41
N PRO A 319 3.18 17.35 -3.62
CA PRO A 319 3.78 17.87 -4.85
C PRO A 319 3.71 19.39 -4.92
N ILE A 320 4.77 20.00 -5.45
CA ILE A 320 4.79 21.45 -5.66
C ILE A 320 4.06 21.76 -6.96
N ALA A 321 2.97 22.52 -6.87
CA ALA A 321 2.26 23.02 -8.05
C ALA A 321 3.17 23.90 -8.91
N THR A 322 3.08 23.76 -10.24
CA THR A 322 3.77 24.66 -11.17
C THR A 322 3.29 26.11 -11.00
N PRO A 323 4.15 27.12 -11.24
CA PRO A 323 3.86 28.53 -10.93
C PRO A 323 2.56 29.10 -11.54
N SER A 324 2.04 28.49 -12.61
CA SER A 324 0.85 28.94 -13.36
C SER A 324 -0.50 28.64 -12.70
N GLN A 325 -0.58 27.89 -11.60
CA GLN A 325 -1.86 27.55 -10.93
C GLN A 325 -2.13 28.37 -9.66
N ARG A 326 -1.39 29.46 -9.40
CA ARG A 326 -1.66 30.33 -8.24
C ARG A 326 -2.83 31.26 -8.51
N SER A 327 -4.04 30.76 -8.28
CA SER A 327 -5.13 31.61 -7.79
C SER A 327 -5.49 31.15 -6.38
N ASP A 328 -4.95 31.90 -5.41
CA ASP A 328 -5.67 32.20 -4.17
C ASP A 328 -5.63 31.20 -3.00
N ARG A 329 -4.43 30.85 -2.49
CA ARG A 329 -4.25 30.49 -1.05
C ARG A 329 -2.89 30.94 -0.50
N SER A 330 -2.92 32.06 0.21
CA SER A 330 -2.22 32.38 1.48
C SER A 330 -0.92 31.63 1.82
N GLU A 331 0.16 32.41 1.97
CA GLU A 331 1.41 32.05 2.64
C GLU A 331 1.16 31.41 4.01
N LYS A 332 1.30 30.09 4.14
CA LYS A 332 1.61 29.40 5.41
C LYS A 332 2.07 27.96 5.15
N SER A 333 3.28 27.66 5.62
CA SER A 333 4.06 26.41 5.52
C SER A 333 4.84 26.18 4.21
N LYS A 334 5.92 26.94 4.00
CA LYS A 334 6.99 26.50 3.07
C LYS A 334 7.79 25.37 3.72
N GLY A 335 7.27 24.15 3.61
CA GLY A 335 8.00 22.93 3.96
C GLY A 335 9.29 22.77 3.15
N LEU A 336 10.16 21.85 3.56
CA LEU A 336 11.45 21.62 2.89
C LEU A 336 11.21 21.05 1.49
N VAL A 337 11.64 21.77 0.46
CA VAL A 337 11.45 21.43 -0.96
C VAL A 337 12.66 20.69 -1.50
N ARG A 338 12.48 19.41 -1.84
CA ARG A 338 13.54 18.55 -2.41
C ARG A 338 12.93 17.54 -3.39
N ASN A 339 13.74 16.90 -4.24
CA ASN A 339 13.23 15.73 -4.98
C ASN A 339 13.02 14.55 -4.03
N SER A 340 12.26 13.56 -4.48
CA SER A 340 11.90 12.38 -3.69
C SER A 340 13.12 11.57 -3.23
N LEU A 341 14.21 11.50 -4.01
CA LEU A 341 15.45 10.81 -3.64
C LEU A 341 16.14 11.47 -2.44
N LEU A 342 16.26 12.80 -2.45
CA LEU A 342 16.87 13.56 -1.35
C LEU A 342 16.02 13.45 -0.07
N HIS A 343 14.70 13.41 -0.20
CA HIS A 343 13.80 13.12 0.94
C HIS A 343 14.01 11.71 1.47
N LEU A 344 14.06 10.71 0.59
CA LEU A 344 14.33 9.32 0.95
C LEU A 344 15.67 9.18 1.70
N PHE A 345 16.73 9.84 1.21
CA PHE A 345 18.02 9.90 1.89
C PHE A 345 17.94 10.52 3.27
N SER A 346 17.22 11.64 3.40
CA SER A 346 17.03 12.30 4.69
C SER A 346 16.30 11.40 5.70
N ILE A 347 15.30 10.63 5.24
CA ILE A 347 14.57 9.66 6.06
C ILE A 347 15.50 8.53 6.52
N LEU A 348 16.17 7.85 5.58
CA LEU A 348 16.94 6.63 5.85
C LEU A 348 18.29 6.89 6.51
N SER A 349 18.78 8.13 6.52
CA SER A 349 20.02 8.51 7.20
C SER A 349 19.86 8.63 8.71
N ALA A 350 18.63 8.59 9.23
CA ALA A 350 18.38 8.52 10.67
C ALA A 350 18.33 7.06 11.15
N VAL A 351 18.76 6.80 12.38
CA VAL A 351 18.55 5.49 13.02
C VAL A 351 17.04 5.33 13.28
N PRO A 352 16.40 4.23 12.81
CA PRO A 352 14.99 4.00 13.10
C PRO A 352 14.78 3.78 14.60
N ALA A 353 13.60 4.13 15.12
CA ALA A 353 13.32 3.97 16.55
C ALA A 353 13.51 2.52 17.01
N GLY A 354 14.15 2.33 18.17
CA GLY A 354 14.47 1.01 18.73
C GLY A 354 15.52 0.19 17.97
N ALA A 355 16.23 0.80 17.01
CA ALA A 355 17.41 0.20 16.37
C ALA A 355 18.71 0.87 16.85
N SER A 356 19.84 0.23 16.55
CA SER A 356 21.18 0.76 16.81
C SER A 356 21.86 1.21 15.52
N ASP A 357 22.83 2.11 15.63
CA ASP A 357 23.74 2.45 14.52
C ASP A 357 24.78 1.33 14.38
N ASP A 358 24.42 0.29 13.64
CA ASP A 358 25.16 -0.96 13.51
C ASP A 358 25.44 -1.35 12.05
N GLN A 359 26.12 -2.49 11.86
CA GLN A 359 26.43 -3.01 10.53
C GLN A 359 25.15 -3.37 9.75
N HIS A 360 24.08 -3.80 10.41
CA HIS A 360 22.83 -4.16 9.75
C HIS A 360 22.15 -2.92 9.13
N LEU A 361 22.14 -1.80 9.84
CA LEU A 361 21.68 -0.51 9.32
C LEU A 361 22.54 -0.08 8.12
N ALA A 362 23.86 -0.21 8.22
CA ALA A 362 24.78 0.13 7.14
C ALA A 362 24.57 -0.72 5.89
N ASP A 363 24.48 -2.04 6.03
CA ASP A 363 24.24 -2.97 4.92
C ASP A 363 22.90 -2.70 4.24
N PHE A 364 21.84 -2.45 5.03
CA PHE A 364 20.55 -2.02 4.52
C PHE A 364 20.66 -0.72 3.72
N PHE A 365 21.30 0.30 4.30
CA PHE A 365 21.40 1.63 3.71
C PHE A 365 22.13 1.58 2.37
N LEU A 366 23.28 0.91 2.34
CA LEU A 366 24.04 0.68 1.11
C LEU A 366 23.21 -0.07 0.08
N SER A 367 22.49 -1.12 0.50
CA SER A 367 21.60 -1.88 -0.40
C SER A 367 20.48 -1.01 -0.97
N ALA A 368 19.88 -0.13 -0.16
CA ALA A 368 18.81 0.76 -0.60
C ALA A 368 19.31 1.79 -1.63
N PHE A 369 20.47 2.42 -1.40
CA PHE A 369 21.02 3.41 -2.32
C PHE A 369 21.72 2.81 -3.54
N SER A 370 22.18 1.56 -3.44
CA SER A 370 22.70 0.82 -4.61
C SER A 370 21.67 0.75 -5.75
N LEU A 371 20.37 0.72 -5.42
CA LEU A 371 19.28 0.72 -6.41
C LEU A 371 19.33 1.93 -7.36
N PHE A 372 19.90 3.05 -6.93
CA PHE A 372 20.06 4.26 -7.76
C PHE A 372 21.43 4.36 -8.44
N LEU A 373 22.42 3.61 -7.96
CA LEU A 373 23.84 3.73 -8.34
C LEU A 373 24.31 2.60 -9.26
N VAL A 374 23.72 1.40 -9.17
CA VAL A 374 24.12 0.24 -9.99
C VAL A 374 23.93 0.56 -11.47
N GLY A 375 24.96 0.23 -12.26
CA GLY A 375 24.98 0.48 -13.71
C GLY A 375 25.15 1.95 -14.11
N LYS A 376 25.42 2.87 -13.17
CA LYS A 376 25.67 4.28 -13.46
C LYS A 376 27.17 4.58 -13.59
N PRO A 377 27.56 5.55 -14.44
CA PRO A 377 28.96 5.98 -14.56
C PRO A 377 29.51 6.57 -13.26
N ASP A 378 30.80 6.40 -13.02
CA ASP A 378 31.49 6.83 -11.78
C ASP A 378 31.33 8.29 -11.46
N LYS A 379 31.36 9.13 -12.49
CA LYS A 379 31.12 10.56 -12.32
C LYS A 379 29.72 10.81 -11.74
N PHE A 380 28.70 10.15 -12.29
CA PHE A 380 27.34 10.25 -11.78
C PHE A 380 27.23 9.71 -10.34
N ARG A 381 27.83 8.55 -10.05
CA ARG A 381 27.85 7.97 -8.71
C ARG A 381 28.47 8.94 -7.70
N THR A 382 29.65 9.47 -8.02
CA THR A 382 30.38 10.41 -7.16
C THR A 382 29.63 11.73 -6.95
N ASP A 383 29.07 12.30 -8.02
CA ASP A 383 28.35 13.57 -7.94
C ASP A 383 27.04 13.43 -7.16
N LEU A 384 26.29 12.34 -7.37
CA LEU A 384 25.08 12.05 -6.60
C LEU A 384 25.40 11.81 -5.13
N THR A 385 26.39 10.96 -4.81
CA THR A 385 26.78 10.71 -3.41
C THR A 385 27.23 12.00 -2.72
N ARG A 386 27.94 12.90 -3.43
CA ARG A 386 28.28 14.22 -2.90
C ARG A 386 27.04 15.04 -2.57
N GLU A 387 26.08 15.11 -3.48
CA GLU A 387 24.81 15.83 -3.27
C GLU A 387 24.04 15.27 -2.07
N LEU A 388 24.02 13.95 -1.91
CA LEU A 388 23.36 13.28 -0.78
C LEU A 388 24.05 13.59 0.55
N LEU A 389 25.38 13.49 0.63
CA LEU A 389 26.13 13.76 1.86
C LEU A 389 25.99 15.21 2.35
N GLN A 390 25.77 16.17 1.44
CA GLN A 390 25.49 17.57 1.81
C GLN A 390 24.18 17.75 2.59
N LEU A 391 23.32 16.73 2.64
CA LEU A 391 22.08 16.76 3.42
C LEU A 391 22.28 16.40 4.89
N LEU A 392 23.43 15.82 5.26
CA LEU A 392 23.71 15.42 6.63
C LEU A 392 23.90 16.66 7.52
N PRO A 393 23.44 16.61 8.78
CA PRO A 393 23.59 17.73 9.70
C PRO A 393 25.07 17.97 10.03
N SER A 394 25.52 19.21 9.83
CA SER A 394 26.92 19.60 10.07
C SER A 394 27.31 19.65 11.55
N ASN A 395 26.32 19.74 12.45
CA ASN A 395 26.51 20.05 13.87
C ASN A 395 26.05 18.92 14.81
N SER A 396 25.80 17.72 14.28
CA SER A 396 25.43 16.56 15.09
C SER A 396 26.09 15.30 14.56
N LEU A 397 26.30 14.33 15.44
CA LEU A 397 26.70 12.99 15.02
C LEU A 397 25.63 12.44 14.08
N SER A 398 26.07 12.01 12.90
CA SER A 398 25.25 11.30 11.92
C SER A 398 25.62 9.83 11.94
N PRO A 399 24.67 8.92 11.68
CA PRO A 399 24.97 7.51 11.53
C PRO A 399 26.08 7.25 10.53
N PHE A 400 26.89 6.21 10.76
CA PHE A 400 28.08 5.98 9.91
C PHE A 400 27.71 5.47 8.50
N ALA A 401 26.52 4.90 8.31
CA ALA A 401 26.05 4.33 7.05
C ALA A 401 26.10 5.29 5.84
N PRO A 402 25.59 6.54 5.92
CA PRO A 402 25.82 7.57 4.90
C PRO A 402 27.29 7.78 4.54
N TRP A 403 28.18 7.84 5.51
CA TRP A 403 29.61 8.05 5.28
C TRP A 403 30.27 6.85 4.59
N LEU A 404 29.81 5.63 4.91
CA LEU A 404 30.25 4.41 4.23
C LEU A 404 29.88 4.43 2.74
N LEU A 405 28.68 4.91 2.38
CA LEU A 405 28.29 5.13 0.99
C LEU A 405 29.24 6.11 0.27
N GLY A 406 29.61 7.18 0.97
CA GLY A 406 30.62 8.15 0.54
C GLY A 406 31.97 7.51 0.23
N ALA A 407 32.48 6.73 1.19
CA ALA A 407 33.76 6.05 1.08
C ALA A 407 33.77 5.03 -0.09
N GLN A 408 32.72 4.24 -0.26
CA GLN A 408 32.61 3.26 -1.36
C GLN A 408 32.56 3.92 -2.75
N SER A 409 31.85 5.05 -2.85
CA SER A 409 31.76 5.82 -4.10
C SER A 409 33.12 6.39 -4.50
N LEU A 410 33.88 6.92 -3.53
CA LEU A 410 35.25 7.40 -3.74
C LEU A 410 36.23 6.29 -4.10
N HIS A 411 36.16 5.16 -3.38
CA HIS A 411 37.05 4.03 -3.61
C HIS A 411 36.89 3.46 -5.01
N SER A 412 35.65 3.29 -5.48
CA SER A 412 35.34 2.83 -6.84
C SER A 412 35.92 3.77 -7.91
N SER A 413 35.79 5.08 -7.71
CA SER A 413 36.36 6.07 -8.64
C SER A 413 37.88 6.04 -8.67
N TYR A 414 38.53 5.66 -7.56
CA TYR A 414 39.98 5.54 -7.49
C TYR A 414 40.50 4.28 -8.20
N THR A 415 39.86 3.12 -7.98
CA THR A 415 40.29 1.86 -8.59
C THR A 415 40.13 1.87 -10.11
N GLU A 416 39.07 2.47 -10.66
CA GLU A 416 38.93 2.66 -12.11
C GLU A 416 40.01 3.58 -12.70
N ARG A 417 40.38 4.66 -11.98
CA ARG A 417 41.46 5.57 -12.41
C ARG A 417 42.84 4.94 -12.29
N ALA A 418 43.05 4.06 -11.32
CA ALA A 418 44.28 3.30 -11.18
C ALA A 418 44.45 2.28 -12.32
N ALA A 419 43.34 1.68 -12.79
CA ALA A 419 43.32 0.81 -13.97
C ALA A 419 43.55 1.57 -15.30
N ALA A 420 43.24 2.87 -15.36
CA ALA A 420 43.41 3.73 -16.54
C ALA A 420 44.84 4.31 -16.74
N GLY A 421 45.80 3.93 -15.90
CA GLY A 421 47.23 4.27 -16.05
C GLY A 421 47.73 5.41 -15.14
N PRO A 422 49.04 5.43 -14.79
CA PRO A 422 49.53 6.18 -13.63
C PRO A 422 50.15 7.53 -14.02
N LEU A 423 49.37 8.61 -14.19
CA LEU A 423 49.95 9.97 -14.35
C LEU A 423 49.24 11.12 -13.59
N ALA A 424 48.27 10.86 -12.69
CA ALA A 424 47.59 11.95 -11.97
C ALA A 424 47.10 11.62 -10.54
N GLN A 425 47.76 10.68 -9.85
CA GLN A 425 47.15 10.01 -8.68
C GLN A 425 47.17 10.78 -7.34
N THR A 426 48.00 11.81 -7.14
CA THR A 426 48.13 12.45 -5.80
C THR A 426 47.40 13.79 -5.64
N LYS A 427 47.29 14.61 -6.69
CA LYS A 427 46.58 15.92 -6.59
C LYS A 427 45.05 15.81 -6.58
N SER A 428 44.48 14.75 -7.18
CA SER A 428 43.03 14.62 -7.32
C SER A 428 42.33 14.05 -6.08
N LEU A 429 43.04 13.27 -5.25
CA LEU A 429 42.51 12.67 -4.03
C LEU A 429 42.24 13.72 -2.94
N GLY A 430 43.23 14.59 -2.68
CA GLY A 430 43.09 15.68 -1.72
C GLY A 430 41.97 16.66 -2.10
N GLN A 431 41.80 16.94 -3.41
CA GLN A 431 40.70 17.78 -3.88
C GLN A 431 39.33 17.10 -3.76
N ASN A 432 39.22 15.78 -3.96
CA ASN A 432 37.94 15.07 -3.83
C ASN A 432 37.53 14.87 -2.38
N ILE A 433 38.48 14.57 -1.48
CA ILE A 433 38.23 14.47 -0.03
C ILE A 433 37.87 15.85 0.55
N ALA A 434 38.62 16.91 0.20
CA ALA A 434 38.30 18.28 0.62
C ALA A 434 36.94 18.79 0.07
N LYS A 435 36.47 18.24 -1.06
CA LYS A 435 35.15 18.55 -1.63
C LYS A 435 34.00 17.73 -1.01
N LEU A 436 34.28 16.60 -0.37
CA LEU A 436 33.29 15.76 0.31
C LEU A 436 33.16 16.12 1.80
N CYS A 437 34.24 16.60 2.42
CA CYS A 437 34.24 17.15 3.77
C CYS A 437 34.92 18.53 3.78
N PRO A 438 34.18 19.63 3.51
CA PRO A 438 34.74 20.99 3.56
C PRO A 438 35.28 21.38 4.96
N THR A 439 34.80 20.71 6.01
CA THR A 439 35.11 20.98 7.42
C THR A 439 36.35 20.24 7.93
N TRP A 440 36.98 19.38 7.12
CA TRP A 440 38.25 18.71 7.46
C TRP A 440 39.47 19.47 6.90
N SER A 441 39.45 20.80 6.96
CA SER A 441 40.68 21.58 6.85
C SER A 441 41.50 21.37 8.12
N LEU A 442 42.29 20.29 8.15
CA LEU A 442 43.33 20.09 9.15
C LEU A 442 44.26 21.31 9.10
N GLY A 443 44.21 22.10 10.17
CA GLY A 443 45.16 23.17 10.43
C GLY A 443 46.57 22.61 10.35
N SER A 444 47.34 23.18 9.43
CA SER A 444 48.77 22.99 9.32
C SER A 444 49.46 23.47 10.60
N HIS A 445 49.79 22.57 11.53
CA HIS A 445 50.91 22.80 12.45
C HIS A 445 51.64 21.48 12.76
N HIS A 446 52.95 21.54 12.52
CA HIS A 446 53.95 20.53 12.82
C HIS A 446 53.89 20.02 14.27
N THR A 447 53.92 18.70 14.47
CA THR A 447 55.01 17.98 15.18
C THR A 447 54.82 16.46 15.11
N PRO A 448 55.90 15.66 15.11
CA PRO A 448 55.85 14.21 14.91
C PRO A 448 55.77 13.47 16.24
N ILE A 449 54.93 12.44 16.34
CA ILE A 449 55.05 11.42 17.38
C ILE A 449 55.06 10.06 16.71
N SER A 450 56.26 9.53 16.55
CA SER A 450 56.59 8.12 16.52
C SER A 450 56.16 7.45 17.82
N LEU A 451 55.57 6.25 17.78
CA LEU A 451 55.85 5.10 18.68
C LEU A 451 55.05 3.85 18.24
N LEU A 452 55.81 2.86 17.71
CA LEU A 452 55.73 1.40 17.97
C LEU A 452 54.52 0.63 17.40
N SER A 453 54.61 -0.31 16.46
CA SER A 453 55.41 -1.55 16.34
C SER A 453 55.50 -2.45 17.58
N THR A 454 55.01 -3.68 17.37
CA THR A 454 55.20 -4.96 18.10
C THR A 454 54.40 -5.21 19.38
N GLY A 455 53.66 -6.33 19.35
CA GLY A 455 52.81 -6.92 20.37
C GLY A 455 51.81 -7.84 19.71
#